data_AF-A0AAV6LA34-F1
#
_entry.id   AF-A0AAV6LA34-F1
#
_cell.length_a   1.000
_cell.length_b   1.000
_cell.length_c   1.000
_cell.angle_alpha   90.00
_cell.angle_beta   90.00
_cell.angle_gamma   90.00
#
_symmetry.space_group_name_H-M   'P 1'
#
loop_
_entity.id
_entity.type
_entity.pdbx_description
1 polymer ?
#
loop_
_entity_poly.entity_id
_entity_poly.type
_entity_poly.pdbx_seq_one_letter_code
_entity_poly.pdbx_strand_id
1 'polypeptide(L)'
;MQRRSSTAMSLWGQIFRRGKMTQSNCHVFINYRRVDTNKNVAGLLYDHFSRLNLRPFLDSKSMKPGDKLFEKIHAAIRDCKVCIAVHG
;
A
#
# COMPACT_ATOMS: atom_id res chain seq x y z
N MET A 1 -8.47 -37.61 8.02
CA MET A 1 -9.03 -36.74 9.07
C MET A 1 -8.48 -35.33 8.86
N GLN A 2 -9.38 -34.39 8.53
CA GLN A 2 -9.30 -32.92 8.38
C GLN A 2 -8.19 -32.23 7.54
N ARG A 3 -8.66 -31.71 6.39
CA ARG A 3 -8.09 -30.66 5.54
C ARG A 3 -8.03 -29.33 6.30
N ARG A 4 -6.87 -28.68 6.34
CA ARG A 4 -6.77 -27.24 6.69
C ARG A 4 -7.07 -26.41 5.45
N SER A 5 -8.18 -25.67 5.50
CA SER A 5 -8.73 -24.89 4.39
C SER A 5 -7.95 -23.57 4.20
N SER A 6 -7.31 -23.41 3.04
CA SER A 6 -6.56 -22.21 2.64
C SER A 6 -7.48 -21.19 1.96
N THR A 7 -8.37 -20.54 2.71
CA THR A 7 -9.38 -19.63 2.15
C THR A 7 -8.91 -18.18 1.95
N ALA A 8 -7.75 -17.79 2.49
CA ALA A 8 -7.24 -16.41 2.39
C ALA A 8 -6.49 -16.12 1.06
N MET A 9 -5.87 -17.14 0.44
CA MET A 9 -5.07 -16.96 -0.78
C MET A 9 -5.93 -16.83 -2.06
N SER A 10 -7.15 -17.39 -2.06
CA SER A 10 -8.04 -17.35 -3.23
C SER A 10 -8.74 -15.99 -3.40
N LEU A 11 -9.07 -15.31 -2.29
CA LEU A 11 -9.71 -13.99 -2.32
C LEU A 11 -8.77 -12.90 -2.85
N TRP A 12 -7.48 -12.98 -2.51
CA TRP A 12 -6.43 -12.11 -3.06
C TRP A 12 -6.33 -12.21 -4.58
N GLY A 13 -6.35 -13.44 -5.12
CA GLY A 13 -6.36 -13.63 -6.57
C GLY A 13 -7.56 -12.98 -7.24
N GLN A 14 -8.74 -12.98 -6.62
CA GLN A 14 -9.96 -12.44 -7.22
C GLN A 14 -10.03 -10.91 -7.14
N ILE A 15 -9.60 -10.28 -6.03
CA ILE A 15 -9.58 -8.82 -5.89
C ILE A 15 -8.55 -8.20 -6.86
N PHE A 16 -7.40 -8.85 -7.09
CA PHE A 16 -6.31 -8.32 -7.91
C PHE A 16 -6.42 -8.62 -9.42
N ARG A 17 -7.36 -9.47 -9.88
CA ARG A 17 -7.45 -9.93 -11.29
C ARG A 17 -8.28 -9.07 -12.24
N ARG A 18 -8.94 -8.00 -11.78
CA ARG A 18 -9.88 -7.21 -12.62
C ARG A 18 -9.32 -5.94 -13.28
N GLY A 19 -8.11 -5.50 -12.93
CA GLY A 19 -7.45 -4.36 -13.60
C GLY A 19 -6.33 -4.85 -14.51
N LYS A 20 -6.31 -4.42 -15.77
CA LYS A 20 -5.18 -4.61 -16.71
C LYS A 20 -3.86 -4.41 -15.96
N MET A 21 -3.02 -5.45 -15.94
CA MET A 21 -1.69 -5.38 -15.35
C MET A 21 -0.79 -4.53 -16.24
N THR A 22 -0.81 -3.21 -16.05
CA THR A 22 0.46 -2.48 -16.14
C THR A 22 1.25 -2.89 -14.90
N GLN A 23 2.54 -3.14 -15.08
CA GLN A 23 3.44 -3.54 -14.01
C GLN A 23 3.60 -2.35 -13.05
N SER A 24 2.63 -2.13 -12.17
CA SER A 24 2.62 -0.98 -11.29
C SER A 24 3.74 -1.14 -10.26
N ASN A 25 4.60 -0.12 -10.16
CA ASN A 25 5.70 -0.13 -9.21
C ASN A 25 5.23 0.09 -7.76
N CYS A 26 3.97 0.46 -7.56
CA CYS A 26 3.28 0.53 -6.27
C CYS A 26 2.00 -0.31 -6.31
N HIS A 27 1.68 -1.01 -5.23
CA HIS A 27 0.36 -1.66 -5.11
C HIS A 27 -0.51 -1.01 -4.03
N VAL A 28 0.08 -0.40 -3.01
CA VAL A 28 -0.64 0.20 -1.87
C VAL A 28 -0.14 1.60 -1.60
N PHE A 29 -1.02 2.60 -1.68
CA PHE A 29 -0.73 3.96 -1.22
C PHE A 29 -1.23 4.14 0.21
N ILE A 30 -0.37 4.61 1.11
CA ILE A 30 -0.74 4.90 2.50
C ILE A 30 -0.75 6.42 2.66
N ASN A 31 -1.94 6.98 2.87
CA ASN A 31 -2.10 8.37 3.25
C ASN A 31 -2.17 8.46 4.79
N TYR A 32 -1.25 9.22 5.38
CA TYR A 32 -1.11 9.35 6.81
C TYR A 32 -0.89 10.82 7.19
N ARG A 33 -1.77 11.36 8.04
CA ARG A 33 -1.60 12.71 8.56
C ARG A 33 -1.06 12.62 9.99
N ARG A 34 0.22 12.97 10.15
CA ARG A 34 0.98 12.81 11.41
C ARG A 34 0.33 13.48 12.62
N VAL A 35 -0.47 14.52 12.41
CA VAL A 35 -1.20 15.22 13.48
C VAL A 35 -2.39 14.42 14.01
N ASP A 36 -2.99 13.57 13.16
CA ASP A 36 -4.26 12.88 13.45
C ASP A 36 -4.06 11.42 13.90
N THR A 37 -2.83 10.91 13.92
CA THR A 37 -2.59 9.47 14.09
C THR A 37 -1.31 9.18 14.89
N ASN A 38 -1.39 8.17 15.77
CA ASN A 38 -0.28 7.76 16.62
C ASN A 38 0.94 7.42 15.75
N LYS A 39 2.13 7.93 16.13
CA LYS A 39 3.32 8.12 15.27
C LYS A 39 3.85 6.86 14.56
N ASN A 40 3.30 5.69 14.86
CA ASN A 40 3.82 4.40 14.42
C ASN A 40 2.90 3.59 13.50
N VAL A 41 1.58 3.83 13.44
CA VAL A 41 0.67 2.90 12.73
C VAL A 41 0.97 2.84 11.22
N ALA A 42 1.14 3.98 10.57
CA ALA A 42 1.49 4.01 9.14
C ALA A 42 2.86 3.37 8.86
N GLY A 43 3.83 3.56 9.76
CA GLY A 43 5.13 2.91 9.66
C GLY A 43 5.02 1.38 9.75
N LEU A 44 4.21 0.87 10.69
CA LEU A 44 3.95 -0.56 10.86
C LEU A 44 3.24 -1.16 9.65
N LEU A 45 2.24 -0.47 9.09
CA LEU A 45 1.56 -0.88 7.86
C LEU A 45 2.52 -0.94 6.68
N TYR A 46 3.36 0.09 6.51
CA TYR A 46 4.38 0.11 5.47
C TYR A 46 5.35 -1.08 5.61
N ASP A 47 5.86 -1.35 6.82
CA ASP A 47 6.82 -2.44 7.05
C ASP A 47 6.16 -3.80 6.83
N HIS A 48 4.89 -3.97 7.25
CA HIS A 48 4.12 -5.20 7.04
C HIS A 48 3.87 -5.47 5.56
N PHE A 49 3.37 -4.49 4.79
CA PHE A 49 3.13 -4.66 3.35
C PHE A 49 4.43 -4.84 2.55
N SER A 50 5.52 -4.21 2.98
CA SER A 50 6.83 -4.42 2.37
C SER A 50 7.29 -5.87 2.52
N ARG A 51 7.10 -6.47 3.72
CA ARG A 51 7.40 -7.89 3.97
C ARG A 51 6.52 -8.86 3.16
N LEU A 52 5.32 -8.43 2.79
CA LEU A 52 4.42 -9.18 1.90
C LEU A 52 4.69 -8.95 0.41
N ASN A 53 5.77 -8.24 0.05
CA ASN A 53 6.11 -7.87 -1.33
C ASN A 53 5.01 -7.05 -2.06
N LEU A 54 4.18 -6.31 -1.31
CA LEU A 54 3.10 -5.48 -1.86
C LEU A 54 3.53 -4.05 -2.25
N ARG A 55 4.82 -3.73 -2.23
CA ARG A 55 5.39 -2.43 -2.66
C ARG A 55 4.55 -1.22 -2.21
N PRO A 56 4.47 -0.97 -0.88
CA PRO A 56 3.73 0.17 -0.38
C PRO A 56 4.45 1.49 -0.70
N PHE A 57 3.66 2.54 -0.91
CA PHE A 57 4.13 3.93 -0.96
C PHE A 57 3.62 4.66 0.28
N LEU A 58 4.55 5.19 1.08
CA LEU A 58 4.28 6.06 2.21
C LEU A 58 5.05 7.35 1.98
N ASP A 59 4.37 8.48 1.87
CA ASP A 59 4.96 9.80 1.59
C ASP A 59 6.21 10.08 2.43
N SER A 60 6.16 9.83 3.75
CA SER A 60 7.29 10.10 4.65
C SER A 60 8.50 9.15 4.50
N LYS A 61 8.33 7.99 3.86
CA LYS A 61 9.40 6.97 3.68
C LYS A 61 9.84 6.79 2.23
N SER A 62 8.95 7.05 1.28
CA SER A 62 9.14 6.74 -0.15
C SER A 62 9.62 7.95 -0.96
N MET A 63 9.60 9.16 -0.38
CA MET A 63 10.09 10.38 -1.00
C MET A 63 11.50 10.74 -0.54
N LYS A 64 12.29 11.31 -1.46
CA LYS A 64 13.63 11.86 -1.17
C LYS A 64 13.60 13.40 -1.15
N PRO A 65 14.53 14.05 -0.43
CA PRO A 65 14.71 15.49 -0.54
C PRO A 65 14.92 15.91 -2.00
N GLY A 66 14.17 16.91 -2.46
CA GLY A 66 14.18 17.38 -3.85
C GLY A 66 13.16 16.71 -4.77
N ASP A 67 12.47 15.65 -4.33
CA ASP A 67 11.33 15.11 -5.06
C ASP A 67 10.17 16.12 -5.08
N LYS A 68 9.53 16.25 -6.24
CA LYS A 68 8.32 17.05 -6.37
C LYS A 68 7.14 16.32 -5.74
N LEU A 69 6.66 16.85 -4.61
CA LEU A 69 5.60 16.27 -3.79
C LEU A 69 4.35 15.89 -4.59
N PHE A 70 3.78 16.84 -5.31
CA PHE A 70 2.56 16.61 -6.09
C PHE A 70 2.76 15.56 -7.17
N GLU A 71 3.85 15.62 -7.94
CA GLU A 71 4.10 14.65 -9.01
C GLU A 71 4.23 13.22 -8.47
N LYS A 72 4.98 13.05 -7.36
CA LYS A 72 5.16 11.73 -6.73
C LYS A 72 3.87 11.18 -6.14
N ILE A 73 3.12 12.01 -5.42
CA ILE A 73 1.84 11.59 -4.83
C ILE A 73 0.82 11.28 -5.92
N HIS A 74 0.68 12.13 -6.94
CA HIS A 74 -0.23 11.87 -8.06
C HIS A 74 0.18 10.64 -8.87
N ALA A 75 1.48 10.38 -9.04
CA ALA A 75 1.95 9.12 -9.63
C ALA A 75 1.58 7.92 -8.76
N ALA A 76 1.85 7.98 -7.45
CA ALA A 76 1.50 6.90 -6.53
C ALA A 76 -0.01 6.62 -6.52
N ILE A 77 -0.86 7.64 -6.41
CA ILE A 77 -2.32 7.47 -6.43
C ILE A 77 -2.81 6.81 -7.73
N ARG A 78 -2.20 7.14 -8.89
CA ARG A 78 -2.55 6.54 -10.17
C ARG A 78 -2.06 5.10 -10.31
N ASP A 79 -0.88 4.80 -9.79
CA ASP A 79 -0.21 3.51 -9.98
C ASP A 79 -0.62 2.47 -8.92
N CYS A 80 -0.90 2.88 -7.69
CA CYS A 80 -1.28 1.97 -6.62
C CYS A 80 -2.72 1.46 -6.83
N LYS A 81 -2.97 0.18 -6.54
CA LYS A 81 -4.28 -0.47 -6.71
C LYS A 81 -5.24 -0.19 -5.57
N VAL A 82 -4.69 0.07 -4.38
CA VAL A 82 -5.44 0.32 -3.15
C VAL A 82 -4.85 1.54 -2.46
N CYS A 83 -5.72 2.45 -2.01
CA CYS A 83 -5.34 3.57 -1.14
C CYS A 83 -5.90 3.33 0.26
N ILE A 84 -5.07 3.49 1.28
CA ILE A 84 -5.44 3.35 2.69
C ILE A 84 -5.27 4.72 3.35
N ALA A 85 -6.37 5.28 3.86
CA ALA A 85 -6.34 6.45 4.71
C ALA A 85 -6.32 6.01 6.17
N VAL A 86 -5.30 6.40 6.92
CA VAL A 86 -5.20 6.12 8.35
C VAL A 86 -5.61 7.38 9.11
N HIS A 87 -6.69 7.29 9.90
CA HIS A 87 -7.18 8.32 10.81
C HIS A 87 -7.35 7.72 12.21
N GLY A 88 -7.01 8.49 13.25
CA GLY A 88 -7.08 8.10 14.66
C GLY A 88 -8.30 8.68 15.35
#